data_AF-A0A137PIR4-F1
#
_entry.id   AF-A0A137PIR4-F1
#
_cell.length_a   1.000
_cell.length_b   1.000
_cell.length_c   1.000
_cell.angle_alpha   90.00
_cell.angle_beta   90.00
_cell.angle_gamma   90.00
#
_symmetry.space_group_name_H-M   'P 1'
#
loop_
_entity.id
_entity.type
_entity.pdbx_description
1 polymer ?
#
loop_
_entity_poly.entity_id
_entity_poly.type
_entity_poly.pdbx_seq_one_letter_code
_entity_poly.pdbx_strand_id
1 'polypeptide(L)'
;MLVENNQFLKKVESLFLSNKQKGSVNISFKQVPLKLKNSPNVMEVDSKSLFQTLVKATDNKKNKITTLVTVEAFSKFFEQLNPLLRTQMDTLKKRVRNKEKKSKSKKVQ
;
A
#
# COMPACT_ATOMS: atom_id res chain seq x y z
N MET A 1 -0.60 -16.97 1.79
CA MET A 1 -0.07 -17.46 0.49
C MET A 1 0.92 -16.44 -0.03
N LEU A 2 2.16 -16.87 -0.37
CA LEU A 2 3.14 -16.04 -1.06
C LEU A 2 2.82 -16.05 -2.56
N VAL A 3 2.78 -14.89 -3.20
CA VAL A 3 2.43 -14.71 -4.61
C VAL A 3 3.36 -13.71 -5.28
N GLU A 4 3.47 -13.80 -6.60
CA GLU A 4 4.19 -12.82 -7.42
C GLU A 4 3.56 -11.42 -7.35
N ASN A 5 4.34 -10.39 -7.65
CA ASN A 5 3.91 -8.99 -7.50
C ASN A 5 2.65 -8.68 -8.36
N ASN A 6 2.63 -9.11 -9.63
CA ASN A 6 1.48 -8.89 -10.51
C ASN A 6 0.21 -9.61 -10.02
N GLN A 7 0.38 -10.83 -9.52
CA GLN A 7 -0.73 -11.61 -8.98
C GLN A 7 -1.23 -11.03 -7.64
N PHE A 8 -0.32 -10.46 -6.84
CA PHE A 8 -0.66 -9.74 -5.62
C PHE A 8 -1.60 -8.56 -5.92
N LEU A 9 -1.27 -7.73 -6.91
CA LEU A 9 -2.08 -6.56 -7.28
C LEU A 9 -3.51 -6.95 -7.69
N LYS A 10 -3.65 -7.96 -8.56
CA LYS A 10 -4.97 -8.49 -8.97
C LYS A 10 -5.77 -9.04 -7.79
N LYS A 11 -5.11 -9.77 -6.88
CA LYS A 11 -5.77 -10.31 -5.70
C LYS A 11 -6.17 -9.21 -4.72
N VAL A 12 -5.37 -8.15 -4.56
CA VAL A 12 -5.71 -6.98 -3.75
C VAL A 12 -6.95 -6.29 -4.30
N GLU A 13 -7.03 -6.07 -5.60
CA GLU A 13 -8.23 -5.52 -6.25
C GLU A 13 -9.48 -6.37 -5.95
N SER A 14 -9.40 -7.69 -6.15
CA SER A 14 -10.48 -8.61 -5.81
C SER A 14 -10.88 -8.54 -4.32
N LEU A 15 -9.91 -8.33 -3.43
CA LEU A 15 -10.12 -8.21 -1.99
C LEU A 15 -10.88 -6.92 -1.61
N PHE A 16 -10.59 -5.80 -2.29
CA PHE A 16 -11.35 -4.56 -2.13
C PHE A 16 -12.78 -4.71 -2.66
N LEU A 17 -12.95 -5.34 -3.83
CA LEU A 17 -14.28 -5.57 -4.41
C LEU A 17 -15.15 -6.46 -3.53
N SER A 18 -14.60 -7.56 -2.99
CA SER A 18 -15.35 -8.47 -2.10
C SER A 18 -15.75 -7.82 -0.78
N ASN A 19 -14.98 -6.83 -0.32
CA ASN A 19 -15.18 -6.17 0.97
C ASN A 19 -15.81 -4.77 0.85
N LYS A 20 -16.27 -4.37 -0.34
CA LYS A 20 -16.77 -3.01 -0.60
C LYS A 20 -17.99 -2.63 0.26
N GLN A 21 -18.86 -3.60 0.55
CA GLN A 21 -20.07 -3.38 1.36
C GLN A 21 -19.82 -3.58 2.86
N LYS A 22 -19.02 -4.59 3.23
CA LYS A 22 -18.77 -4.94 4.63
C LYS A 22 -17.38 -5.56 4.77
N GLY A 23 -16.66 -5.08 5.77
CA GLY A 23 -15.36 -5.59 6.15
C GLY A 23 -14.30 -4.51 6.14
N SER A 24 -13.06 -4.94 6.36
CA SER A 24 -11.90 -4.06 6.29
C SER A 24 -10.80 -4.81 5.58
N VAL A 25 -9.99 -4.09 4.81
CA VAL A 25 -8.82 -4.63 4.14
C VAL A 25 -7.59 -4.03 4.81
N ASN A 26 -6.77 -4.88 5.39
CA ASN A 26 -5.55 -4.50 6.07
C ASN A 26 -4.36 -4.81 5.16
N ILE A 27 -3.61 -3.77 4.79
CA ILE A 27 -2.35 -3.90 4.03
C ILE A 27 -1.19 -3.50 4.95
N SER A 28 -0.21 -4.37 5.11
CA SER A 28 0.97 -4.13 5.93
C SER A 28 2.24 -4.22 5.10
N PHE A 29 3.16 -3.28 5.30
CA PHE A 29 4.49 -3.27 4.71
C PHE A 29 5.50 -3.50 5.83
N LYS A 30 6.38 -4.49 5.68
CA LYS A 30 7.42 -4.79 6.65
C LYS A 30 8.76 -4.99 5.93
N GLN A 31 9.78 -4.26 6.34
CA GLN A 31 11.15 -4.53 5.90
C GLN A 31 11.59 -5.88 6.46
N VAL A 32 12.11 -6.75 5.60
CA VAL A 32 12.67 -8.04 5.99
C VAL A 32 14.06 -8.20 5.38
N PRO A 33 15.04 -8.74 6.12
CA PRO A 33 16.34 -9.04 5.55
C PRO A 33 16.18 -10.11 4.47
N LEU A 34 16.99 -10.02 3.42
CA LEU A 34 17.24 -11.15 2.53
C LEU A 34 17.83 -12.26 3.39
N LYS A 35 17.23 -13.45 3.36
CA LYS A 35 17.76 -14.60 4.07
C LYS A 35 19.09 -14.98 3.41
N LEU A 36 20.19 -14.39 3.87
CA LEU A 36 21.51 -14.95 3.64
C LEU A 36 21.50 -16.33 4.31
N LYS A 37 21.39 -17.39 3.52
CA LYS A 37 21.82 -18.71 3.96
C LYS A 37 23.29 -18.57 4.33
N ASN A 38 23.60 -18.54 5.62
CA ASN A 38 24.93 -18.72 6.20
C ASN A 38 26.07 -18.08 5.38
N SER A 39 26.28 -16.76 5.48
CA SER A 39 27.57 -16.19 5.08
C SER A 39 28.12 -15.31 6.21
N PRO A 40 29.33 -15.60 6.73
CA PRO A 40 29.91 -14.89 7.87
C PRO A 40 30.55 -13.53 7.50
N ASN A 41 30.50 -13.11 6.23
CA ASN A 41 31.23 -11.95 5.73
C ASN A 41 30.26 -10.80 5.40
N VAL A 42 29.79 -10.10 6.43
CA VAL A 42 28.81 -9.00 6.32
C VAL A 42 29.50 -7.62 6.17
N MET A 43 30.80 -7.56 5.86
CA MET A 43 31.54 -6.29 5.93
C MET A 43 31.49 -5.42 4.67
N GLU A 44 30.93 -5.88 3.54
CA GLU A 44 31.09 -5.13 2.27
C GLU A 44 29.87 -5.14 1.33
N VAL A 45 28.68 -5.51 1.82
CA VAL A 45 27.47 -5.42 1.00
C VAL A 45 26.68 -4.17 1.39
N ASP A 46 26.49 -3.31 0.39
CA ASP A 46 25.72 -2.06 0.48
C ASP A 46 24.40 -2.32 1.21
N SER A 47 24.24 -1.75 2.40
CA SER A 47 23.31 -2.26 3.42
C SER A 47 21.85 -2.24 2.97
N LYS A 48 21.52 -1.41 1.96
CA LYS A 48 20.19 -1.31 1.35
C LYS A 48 19.86 -2.51 0.45
N SER A 49 20.85 -3.11 -0.21
CA SER A 49 20.67 -4.28 -1.07
C SER A 49 20.31 -5.54 -0.27
N LEU A 50 20.59 -5.54 1.05
CA LEU A 50 20.34 -6.66 1.95
C LEU A 50 18.88 -6.75 2.45
N PHE A 51 18.02 -5.80 2.10
CA PHE A 51 16.63 -5.77 2.56
C PHE A 51 15.64 -5.84 1.41
N GLN A 52 14.53 -6.52 1.66
CA GLN A 52 13.37 -6.57 0.78
C GLN A 52 12.13 -6.19 1.58
N THR A 53 11.06 -5.79 0.89
CA THR A 53 9.81 -5.40 1.53
C THR A 53 8.80 -6.54 1.44
N LEU A 54 8.36 -7.04 2.59
CA LEU A 54 7.25 -7.96 2.71
C LEU A 54 5.93 -7.18 2.76
N VAL A 55 5.11 -7.34 1.73
CA VAL A 55 3.78 -6.74 1.65
C VAL A 55 2.73 -7.80 1.91
N LYS A 56 1.82 -7.56 2.84
CA LYS A 56 0.71 -8.47 3.16
C LYS A 56 -0.61 -7.74 3.00
N ALA A 57 -1.62 -8.42 2.47
CA ALA A 57 -3.00 -7.94 2.47
C ALA A 57 -3.95 -9.02 3.02
N THR A 58 -4.94 -8.61 3.81
CA THR A 58 -5.93 -9.50 4.42
C THR A 58 -7.24 -8.81 4.70
N ASP A 59 -8.34 -9.56 4.65
CA ASP A 59 -9.70 -9.15 5.06
C ASP A 59 -10.00 -9.41 6.54
N ASN A 60 -8.97 -9.62 7.37
CA ASN A 60 -9.07 -10.14 8.73
C ASN A 60 -9.72 -11.53 8.84
N LYS A 61 -9.87 -12.25 7.72
CA LYS A 61 -10.28 -13.65 7.67
C LYS A 61 -9.08 -14.54 7.31
N LYS A 62 -9.36 -15.73 6.78
CA LYS A 62 -8.33 -16.70 6.34
C LYS A 62 -7.61 -16.28 5.06
N ASN A 63 -8.15 -15.32 4.30
CA ASN A 63 -7.57 -14.87 3.04
C ASN A 63 -6.40 -13.92 3.32
N LYS A 64 -5.19 -14.49 3.37
CA LYS A 64 -3.94 -13.76 3.55
C LYS A 64 -3.06 -13.93 2.33
N ILE A 65 -2.89 -12.85 1.58
CA ILE A 65 -1.97 -12.78 0.45
C ILE A 65 -0.73 -12.01 0.86
N THR A 66 0.41 -12.43 0.35
CA THR A 66 1.71 -11.88 0.73
C THR A 66 2.59 -11.87 -0.49
N THR A 67 3.40 -10.83 -0.66
CA THR A 67 4.40 -10.75 -1.72
C THR A 67 5.69 -10.17 -1.16
N LEU A 68 6.82 -10.54 -1.76
CA LEU A 68 8.13 -9.97 -1.47
C LEU A 68 8.48 -9.05 -2.63
N VAL A 69 8.87 -7.82 -2.31
CA VAL A 69 9.25 -6.79 -3.27
C VAL A 69 10.71 -6.45 -3.02
N THR A 70 11.55 -6.68 -4.02
CA THR A 70 12.96 -6.30 -4.00
C THR A 70 13.10 -4.78 -4.14
N VAL A 71 14.27 -4.24 -3.78
CA VAL A 71 14.54 -2.79 -3.90
C VAL A 71 14.39 -2.30 -5.34
N GLU A 72 14.83 -3.11 -6.31
CA GLU A 72 14.76 -2.80 -7.75
C GLU A 72 13.31 -2.74 -8.27
N ALA A 73 12.47 -3.67 -7.84
CA ALA A 73 11.08 -3.74 -8.25
C ALA A 73 10.16 -2.79 -7.46
N PHE A 74 10.68 -2.16 -6.39
CA PHE A 74 9.90 -1.35 -5.46
C PHE A 74 9.18 -0.19 -6.16
N SER A 75 9.89 0.59 -6.98
CA SER A 75 9.29 1.75 -7.67
C SER A 75 8.14 1.32 -8.59
N LYS A 76 8.40 0.32 -9.45
CA LYS A 76 7.41 -0.22 -10.40
C LYS A 76 6.19 -0.80 -9.69
N PHE A 77 6.40 -1.49 -8.56
CA PHE A 77 5.31 -2.03 -7.76
C PHE A 77 4.40 -0.93 -7.19
N PHE A 78 4.98 0.15 -6.67
CA PHE A 78 4.20 1.27 -6.13
C PHE A 78 3.53 2.12 -7.20
N GLU A 79 4.13 2.27 -8.39
CA GLU A 79 3.50 2.90 -9.55
C GLU A 79 2.19 2.22 -9.94
N GLN A 80 2.09 0.90 -9.77
CA GLN A 80 0.87 0.13 -10.04
C GLN A 80 -0.07 0.06 -8.82
N LEU A 81 0.48 -0.05 -7.61
CA LEU A 81 -0.32 -0.14 -6.37
C LEU A 81 -1.04 1.18 -6.04
N ASN A 82 -0.37 2.32 -6.20
CA ASN A 82 -0.93 3.64 -5.87
C ASN A 82 -2.23 3.98 -6.62
N PRO A 83 -2.31 3.86 -7.97
CA PRO A 83 -3.55 4.13 -8.68
C PRO A 83 -4.65 3.13 -8.29
N LEU A 84 -4.32 1.85 -8.10
CA LEU A 84 -5.26 0.84 -7.64
C LEU A 84 -5.88 1.25 -6.30
N LEU A 85 -5.06 1.63 -5.32
CA LEU A 85 -5.52 2.07 -4.01
C LEU A 85 -6.41 3.33 -4.09
N ARG A 86 -6.03 4.31 -4.93
CA ARG A 86 -6.83 5.52 -5.14
C ARG A 86 -8.21 5.21 -5.75
N THR A 87 -8.27 4.28 -6.69
CA THR A 87 -9.53 3.86 -7.33
C THR A 87 -10.43 3.11 -6.35
N GLN A 88 -9.87 2.23 -5.53
CA GLN A 88 -10.66 1.39 -4.60
C GLN A 88 -11.08 2.12 -3.32
N MET A 89 -10.37 3.18 -2.89
CA MET A 89 -10.70 3.97 -1.70
C MET A 89 -11.53 5.23 -2.05
N ASP A 90 -12.58 5.07 -2.85
CA ASP A 90 -13.41 6.14 -3.43
C ASP A 90 -14.46 6.74 -2.47
N THR A 91 -14.84 6.02 -1.42
CA THR A 91 -16.00 6.33 -0.57
C THR A 91 -15.71 7.20 0.67
N LEU A 92 -14.51 7.77 0.78
CA LEU A 92 -14.14 8.61 1.92
C LEU A 92 -14.84 9.99 1.86
N LYS A 93 -15.22 10.53 3.03
CA LYS A 93 -15.78 11.88 3.12
C LYS A 93 -14.77 12.90 2.60
N LYS A 94 -15.18 13.71 1.61
CA LYS A 94 -14.35 14.80 1.10
C LYS A 94 -14.15 15.85 2.20
N ARG A 95 -12.92 16.32 2.36
CA ARG A 95 -12.62 17.43 3.26
C ARG A 95 -13.35 18.68 2.78
N VAL A 96 -14.34 19.13 3.54
CA VAL A 96 -14.95 20.44 3.34
C VAL A 96 -13.90 21.48 3.76
N ARG A 97 -13.26 22.14 2.79
CA ARG A 97 -12.53 23.37 3.09
C ARG A 97 -13.59 24.40 3.40
N ASN A 98 -13.78 24.73 4.69
CA ASN A 98 -14.57 25.88 5.10
C ASN A 98 -13.97 27.12 4.43
N LYS A 99 -14.52 27.50 3.27
CA LYS A 99 -14.41 28.87 2.78
C LYS A 99 -15.29 29.67 3.71
N GLU A 100 -14.70 30.18 4.79
CA GLU A 100 -15.34 31.21 5.60
C GLU A 100 -15.90 32.25 4.65
N LYS A 101 -17.22 32.42 4.72
CA LYS A 101 -17.94 33.46 3.99
C LYS A 101 -17.47 34.81 4.54
N LYS A 102 -16.34 35.32 4.02
CA LYS A 102 -16.13 36.77 3.89
C LYS A 102 -16.92 37.24 2.68
N SER A 103 -18.24 37.03 2.70
CA SER A 103 -19.14 37.99 2.05
C SER A 103 -18.98 39.25 2.87
N LYS A 104 -18.02 40.07 2.45
CA LYS A 104 -17.92 41.47 2.84
C LYS A 104 -19.34 42.03 2.72
N SER A 105 -19.93 42.36 3.86
CA SER A 105 -20.95 43.39 3.95
C SER A 105 -20.36 44.63 3.27
N LYS A 106 -20.57 44.76 1.95
CA LYS A 106 -20.47 46.05 1.29
C LYS A 106 -21.59 46.87 1.91
N LYS A 107 -21.21 47.70 2.89
CA LYS A 107 -22.01 48.83 3.34
C LYS A 107 -22.52 49.54 2.10
N VAL A 108 -23.84 49.63 1.99
CA VAL A 108 -24.51 50.61 1.14
C VAL A 108 -24.13 51.98 1.72
N GLN A 109 -23.43 52.79 0.93
CA GLN A 109 -23.30 54.23 1.09
C GLN A 109 -23.98 54.88 -0.11
#